data_AF-A0A4U2YR19-F1
#
_entry.id   AF-A0A4U2YR19-F1
#
_cell.length_a   1.000
_cell.length_b   1.000
_cell.length_c   1.000
_cell.angle_alpha   90.00
_cell.angle_beta   90.00
_cell.angle_gamma   90.00
#
_symmetry.space_group_name_H-M   'P 1'
#
loop_
_entity.id
_entity.type
_entity.pdbx_description
1 polymer ?
#
loop_
_entity_poly.entity_id
_entity_poly.type
_entity_poly.pdbx_seq_one_letter_code
_entity_poly.pdbx_strand_id
1 'polypeptide(L)'
;MENSRALRRAMVLVVSCVVLALLVVTALVWWEVRAPQARVVDDGVDPGGWKTLAYEGVEVDVPASWERLDMGDCGFSVERWAPPGTDPCAPDAAGVAFYGSALFDPVMGPDVARHSEEAVAGADWSGYADADEFAVNVTAGDKATVQRILDSAE
;
A
#
# COMPACT_ATOMS: atom_id res chain seq x y z
N MET A 1 41.62 -3.25 -45.33
CA MET A 1 40.88 -2.17 -44.62
C MET A 1 39.45 -2.57 -44.23
N GLU A 2 38.78 -3.46 -44.96
CA GLU A 2 37.37 -3.84 -44.76
C GLU A 2 37.08 -4.55 -43.42
N ASN A 3 37.95 -5.47 -43.00
CA ASN A 3 37.78 -6.25 -41.75
C ASN A 3 37.71 -5.39 -40.48
N SER A 4 38.37 -4.22 -40.48
CA SER A 4 38.37 -3.31 -39.33
C SER A 4 37.02 -2.63 -39.08
N ARG A 5 36.21 -2.42 -40.14
CA ARG A 5 34.88 -1.82 -40.03
C ARG A 5 33.83 -2.83 -39.57
N ALA A 6 33.95 -4.08 -40.03
CA ALA A 6 33.10 -5.19 -39.60
C ALA A 6 33.30 -5.50 -38.10
N LEU A 7 34.55 -5.55 -37.63
CA LEU A 7 34.86 -5.76 -36.21
C LEU A 7 34.34 -4.63 -35.32
N ARG A 8 34.46 -3.37 -35.74
CA ARG A 8 33.90 -2.23 -35.00
C ARG A 8 32.38 -2.28 -34.90
N ARG A 9 31.68 -2.65 -35.98
CA ARG A 9 30.21 -2.78 -35.96
C ARG A 9 29.75 -3.92 -35.06
N ALA A 10 30.42 -5.08 -35.13
CA ALA A 10 30.13 -6.20 -34.25
C ALA A 10 30.37 -5.84 -32.78
N MET A 11 31.47 -5.16 -32.47
CA MET A 11 31.79 -4.72 -31.11
C MET A 11 30.76 -3.71 -30.58
N VAL A 12 30.34 -2.74 -31.39
CA VAL A 12 29.29 -1.78 -31.01
C VAL A 12 27.98 -2.49 -30.73
N LEU A 13 27.55 -3.43 -31.57
CA LEU A 13 26.32 -4.20 -31.35
C LEU A 13 26.36 -5.02 -30.06
N VAL A 14 27.48 -5.70 -29.79
CA VAL A 14 27.64 -6.48 -28.55
C VAL A 14 27.57 -5.57 -27.32
N VAL A 15 28.28 -4.44 -27.33
CA VAL A 15 28.24 -3.48 -26.23
C VAL A 15 26.84 -2.91 -26.04
N SER A 16 26.14 -2.54 -27.11
CA SER A 16 24.77 -2.05 -27.04
C SER A 16 23.81 -3.09 -26.45
N CYS A 17 23.91 -4.36 -26.85
CA CYS A 17 23.08 -5.43 -26.28
C CYS A 17 23.35 -5.65 -24.79
N VAL A 18 24.63 -5.61 -24.37
CA VAL A 18 25.00 -5.75 -22.95
C VAL A 18 24.47 -4.58 -22.13
N VAL A 19 24.61 -3.34 -22.61
CA VAL A 19 24.07 -2.16 -21.93
C VAL A 19 22.56 -2.25 -21.82
N LEU A 20 21.86 -2.63 -22.89
CA LEU A 20 20.40 -2.75 -22.87
C LEU A 20 19.94 -3.83 -21.87
N ALA A 21 20.61 -4.98 -21.85
CA ALA A 21 20.32 -6.05 -20.89
C ALA A 21 20.55 -5.59 -19.44
N LEU A 22 21.63 -4.86 -19.17
CA LEU A 22 21.90 -4.29 -17.85
C LEU A 22 20.85 -3.25 -17.46
N LEU A 23 20.38 -2.41 -18.39
CA LEU A 23 19.30 -1.45 -18.15
C LEU A 23 17.97 -2.15 -17.82
N VAL A 24 17.65 -3.25 -18.52
CA VAL A 24 16.44 -4.04 -18.22
C VAL A 24 16.55 -4.70 -16.84
N VAL A 25 17.69 -5.31 -16.53
CA VAL A 25 17.91 -5.95 -15.21
C VAL A 25 17.85 -4.90 -14.10
N THR A 26 18.49 -3.74 -14.28
CA THR A 26 18.43 -2.68 -13.28
C THR A 26 17.02 -2.13 -13.12
N ALA A 27 16.26 -1.95 -14.20
CA ALA A 27 14.86 -1.55 -14.13
C ALA A 27 13.99 -2.57 -13.39
N LEU A 28 14.17 -3.87 -13.66
CA LEU A 28 13.45 -4.95 -12.97
C LEU A 28 13.81 -5.00 -11.48
N VAL A 29 15.10 -4.94 -11.13
CA VAL A 29 15.53 -4.91 -9.72
C VAL A 29 15.00 -3.66 -9.02
N TRP A 30 14.97 -2.50 -9.69
CA TRP A 30 14.41 -1.28 -9.12
C TRP A 30 12.90 -1.38 -8.90
N TRP A 31 12.20 -2.10 -9.78
CA TRP A 31 10.77 -2.38 -9.67
C TRP A 31 10.48 -3.33 -8.49
N GLU A 32 11.23 -4.43 -8.37
CA GLU A 32 11.06 -5.41 -7.28
C GLU A 32 11.37 -4.82 -5.89
N VAL A 33 12.35 -3.92 -5.79
CA VAL A 33 12.76 -3.32 -4.51
C VAL A 33 11.79 -2.24 -4.02
N ARG A 34 10.95 -1.70 -4.92
CA ARG A 34 9.91 -0.72 -4.58
C ARG A 34 8.54 -1.38 -4.53
N ALA A 35 8.35 -2.38 -3.67
CA ALA A 35 7.02 -2.48 -3.08
C ALA A 35 6.84 -1.18 -2.27
N PRO A 36 5.99 -0.25 -2.70
CA PRO A 36 5.77 0.97 -1.94
C PRO A 36 5.36 0.60 -0.51
N GLN A 37 5.82 1.40 0.44
CA GLN A 37 5.44 1.28 1.83
C GLN A 37 4.82 2.61 2.22
N ALA A 38 3.73 2.57 2.97
CA ALA A 38 3.15 3.81 3.45
C ALA A 38 4.16 4.44 4.41
N ARG A 39 4.40 5.73 4.24
CA ARG A 39 5.29 6.50 5.10
C ARG A 39 4.47 7.47 5.93
N VAL A 40 4.91 7.75 7.14
CA VAL A 40 4.36 8.87 7.92
C VAL A 40 4.85 10.15 7.27
N VAL A 41 3.94 11.07 6.93
CA VAL A 41 4.26 12.33 6.24
C VAL A 41 4.11 13.55 7.16
N ASP A 42 3.26 13.44 8.19
CA ASP A 42 3.22 14.39 9.28
C ASP A 42 3.52 13.68 10.62
N ASP A 43 4.69 13.97 11.17
CA ASP A 43 5.15 13.48 12.47
C ASP A 43 4.55 14.32 13.62
N GLY A 44 3.88 15.42 13.28
CA GLY A 44 3.09 16.20 14.20
C GLY A 44 1.89 15.37 14.62
N VAL A 45 2.04 14.59 15.70
CA VAL A 45 0.90 14.04 16.40
C VAL A 45 0.01 15.22 16.76
N ASP A 46 -1.07 15.42 16.01
CA ASP A 46 -2.13 16.37 16.36
C ASP A 46 -2.43 16.11 17.86
N PRO A 47 -2.57 17.13 18.73
CA PRO A 47 -2.97 16.92 20.12
C PRO A 47 -4.16 15.96 20.32
N GLY A 48 -4.93 15.65 19.26
CA GLY A 48 -5.94 14.60 19.20
C GLY A 48 -5.47 13.14 19.02
N GLY A 49 -4.17 12.83 18.87
CA GLY A 49 -3.65 11.45 18.81
C GLY A 49 -3.72 10.77 17.44
N TRP A 50 -3.56 11.53 16.35
CA TRP A 50 -3.60 11.06 14.95
C TRP A 50 -2.28 11.33 14.24
N LYS A 51 -2.02 10.62 13.14
CA LYS A 51 -0.92 10.85 12.21
C LYS A 51 -1.38 10.60 10.77
N THR A 52 -0.71 11.23 9.82
CA THR A 52 -1.01 11.06 8.39
C THR A 52 -0.03 10.08 7.75
N LEU A 53 -0.58 9.08 7.07
CA LEU A 53 0.15 8.15 6.22
C LEU A 53 0.06 8.62 4.77
N ALA A 54 1.14 8.48 4.00
CA ALA A 54 1.08 8.58 2.54
C ALA A 54 1.56 7.30 1.87
N TYR A 55 0.79 6.81 0.91
CA TYR A 55 1.02 5.60 0.14
C TYR A 55 0.71 5.82 -1.34
N GLU A 56 1.73 5.79 -2.19
CA GLU A 56 1.59 5.95 -3.66
C GLU A 56 0.71 7.13 -4.11
N GLY A 57 0.79 8.25 -3.39
CA GLY A 57 0.03 9.46 -3.70
C GLY A 57 -1.28 9.62 -2.95
N VAL A 58 -1.72 8.57 -2.25
CA VAL A 58 -2.87 8.62 -1.31
C VAL A 58 -2.41 9.05 0.06
N GLU A 59 -3.09 10.01 0.67
CA GLU A 59 -2.91 10.41 2.07
C GLU A 59 -4.10 9.96 2.92
N VAL A 60 -3.84 9.52 4.15
CA VAL A 60 -4.90 9.11 5.09
C VAL A 60 -4.48 9.33 6.54
N ASP A 61 -5.39 9.87 7.35
CA ASP A 61 -5.19 10.01 8.79
C ASP A 61 -5.53 8.71 9.53
N VAL A 62 -4.64 8.27 10.41
CA VAL A 62 -4.84 7.10 11.29
C VAL A 62 -4.49 7.45 12.73
N PRO A 63 -4.98 6.68 13.72
CA PRO A 63 -4.54 6.85 15.10
C PRO A 63 -3.02 6.70 15.22
N ALA A 64 -2.38 7.59 15.98
CA ALA A 64 -0.92 7.65 16.08
C ALA A 64 -0.30 6.35 16.59
N SER A 65 -1.03 5.62 17.45
CA SER A 65 -0.62 4.33 18.01
C SER A 65 -0.63 3.17 17.01
N TRP A 66 -1.23 3.32 15.82
CA TRP A 66 -1.27 2.24 14.84
C TRP A 66 0.12 2.00 14.25
N GLU A 67 0.45 0.74 14.01
CA GLU A 67 1.74 0.31 13.49
C GLU A 67 1.54 -0.40 12.17
N ARG A 68 2.56 -0.33 11.31
CA ARG A 68 2.59 -1.08 10.07
C ARG A 68 2.70 -2.57 10.40
N LEU A 69 1.85 -3.38 9.79
CA LEU A 69 1.89 -4.83 9.97
C LEU A 69 2.88 -5.46 8.98
N ASP A 70 3.64 -6.44 9.46
CA ASP A 70 4.46 -7.30 8.60
C ASP A 70 3.59 -8.41 8.00
N MET A 71 3.33 -8.30 6.69
CA MET A 71 2.46 -9.22 5.95
C MET A 71 3.25 -10.32 5.21
N GLY A 72 4.57 -10.42 5.41
CA GLY A 72 5.45 -11.29 4.62
C GLY A 72 5.11 -12.78 4.68
N ASP A 73 4.52 -13.24 5.79
CA ASP A 73 4.12 -14.64 6.01
C ASP A 73 2.63 -14.90 5.71
N CYS A 74 1.87 -13.88 5.27
CA CYS A 74 0.46 -14.03 4.96
C CYS A 74 0.25 -14.55 3.52
N GLY A 75 -0.86 -15.27 3.29
CA GLY A 75 -1.21 -15.78 1.95
C GLY A 75 -1.51 -14.68 0.91
N PHE A 76 -1.65 -13.43 1.38
CA PHE A 76 -1.85 -12.24 0.59
C PHE A 76 -1.20 -11.04 1.31
N SER A 77 -0.44 -10.22 0.59
CA SER A 77 0.26 -9.06 1.13
C SER A 77 -0.35 -7.76 0.60
N VAL A 78 -0.80 -6.90 1.50
CA VAL A 78 -1.20 -5.51 1.23
C VAL A 78 -0.52 -4.59 2.21
N GLU A 79 -0.34 -3.33 1.84
CA GLU A 79 0.09 -2.32 2.79
C GLU A 79 -1.00 -2.13 3.85
N ARG A 80 -0.69 -2.43 5.11
CA ARG A 80 -1.66 -2.46 6.20
C ARG A 80 -1.10 -1.85 7.48
N TRP A 81 -1.92 -1.05 8.16
CA TRP A 81 -1.62 -0.45 9.45
C TRP A 81 -2.74 -0.75 10.43
N ALA A 82 -2.41 -1.03 11.69
CA ALA A 82 -3.38 -1.51 12.67
C ALA A 82 -2.94 -1.20 14.12
N PRO A 83 -3.83 -1.34 15.11
CA PRO A 83 -3.44 -1.29 16.51
C PRO A 83 -2.27 -2.25 16.85
N PRO A 84 -1.44 -1.91 17.86
CA PRO A 84 -0.37 -2.80 18.30
C PRO A 84 -0.91 -4.15 18.78
N GLY A 85 -0.22 -5.23 18.43
CA GLY A 85 -0.60 -6.60 18.80
C GLY A 85 -1.67 -7.23 17.92
N THR A 86 -2.13 -6.54 16.86
CA THR A 86 -2.97 -7.13 15.82
C THR A 86 -2.24 -8.25 15.08
N ASP A 87 -2.93 -9.38 14.87
CA ASP A 87 -2.46 -10.46 13.99
C ASP A 87 -2.44 -9.96 12.54
N PRO A 88 -1.26 -9.93 11.86
CA PRO A 88 -1.13 -9.45 10.50
C PRO A 88 -2.02 -10.20 9.50
N CYS A 89 -2.19 -11.51 9.70
CA CYS A 89 -2.88 -12.36 8.73
C CYS A 89 -4.37 -12.56 9.04
N ALA A 90 -4.88 -11.96 10.11
CA ALA A 90 -6.31 -11.99 10.42
C ALA A 90 -7.07 -11.10 9.42
N PRO A 91 -7.98 -11.66 8.59
CA PRO A 91 -8.67 -10.90 7.54
C PRO A 91 -9.55 -9.78 8.11
N ASP A 92 -10.16 -10.01 9.28
CA ASP A 92 -11.16 -9.10 9.86
C ASP A 92 -10.61 -8.22 10.99
N ALA A 93 -9.30 -8.26 11.25
CA ALA A 93 -8.72 -7.46 12.32
C ALA A 93 -8.79 -5.95 12.01
N ALA A 94 -8.89 -5.15 13.08
CA ALA A 94 -8.90 -3.69 12.98
C ALA A 94 -7.68 -3.17 12.23
N GLY A 95 -7.88 -2.19 11.35
CA GLY A 95 -6.79 -1.55 10.62
C GLY A 95 -7.26 -0.79 9.39
N VAL A 96 -6.28 -0.21 8.69
CA VAL A 96 -6.43 0.35 7.35
C VAL A 96 -5.58 -0.46 6.39
N ALA A 97 -6.12 -0.76 5.21
CA ALA A 97 -5.42 -1.46 4.14
C ALA A 97 -5.62 -0.74 2.81
N PHE A 98 -4.55 -0.67 2.01
CA PHE A 98 -4.56 -0.06 0.69
C PHE A 98 -4.65 -1.16 -0.38
N TYR A 99 -5.78 -1.21 -1.09
CA TYR A 99 -5.99 -2.13 -2.21
C TYR A 99 -5.90 -1.36 -3.53
N GLY A 100 -5.25 -1.90 -4.55
CA GLY A 100 -5.36 -1.31 -5.88
C GLY A 100 -6.80 -1.43 -6.38
N SER A 101 -7.42 -0.34 -6.83
CA SER A 101 -8.86 -0.28 -7.14
C SER A 101 -9.29 -1.28 -8.20
N ALA A 102 -8.39 -1.65 -9.13
CA ALA A 102 -8.65 -2.64 -10.16
C ALA A 102 -8.83 -4.08 -9.61
N LEU A 103 -8.33 -4.36 -8.41
CA LEU A 103 -8.41 -5.66 -7.75
C LEU A 103 -9.37 -5.66 -6.56
N PHE A 104 -9.90 -4.49 -6.20
CA PHE A 104 -10.83 -4.32 -5.11
C PHE A 104 -12.26 -4.49 -5.63
N ASP A 105 -12.89 -5.61 -5.27
CA ASP A 105 -14.32 -5.85 -5.52
C ASP A 105 -15.06 -5.80 -4.19
N PRO A 106 -15.51 -4.61 -3.77
CA PRO A 106 -16.19 -4.49 -2.50
C PRO A 106 -17.57 -5.11 -2.59
N VAL A 107 -17.89 -5.93 -1.59
CA VAL A 107 -19.25 -6.49 -1.41
C VAL A 107 -20.30 -5.37 -1.24
N MET A 108 -19.88 -4.15 -0.88
CA MET A 108 -20.75 -3.00 -0.61
C MET A 108 -20.32 -1.74 -1.38
N GLY A 109 -21.18 -0.72 -1.45
CA GLY A 109 -20.83 0.60 -2.03
C GLY A 109 -19.89 1.43 -1.15
N PRO A 110 -19.24 2.47 -1.72
CA PRO A 110 -18.22 3.27 -1.05
C PRO A 110 -18.80 4.11 0.10
N ASP A 111 -17.93 4.56 1.00
CA ASP A 111 -18.18 5.50 2.10
C ASP A 111 -19.11 5.01 3.22
N VAL A 112 -19.45 3.71 3.25
CA VAL A 112 -20.38 3.21 4.26
C VAL A 112 -19.67 2.56 5.43
N ALA A 113 -19.49 3.32 6.52
CA ALA A 113 -19.22 2.78 7.85
C ALA A 113 -20.43 1.97 8.35
N ARG A 114 -20.30 0.65 8.48
CA ARG A 114 -21.36 -0.25 8.99
C ARG A 114 -20.86 -1.13 10.13
N HIS A 115 -21.79 -1.55 10.97
CA HIS A 115 -21.53 -2.57 11.99
C HIS A 115 -21.26 -3.93 11.32
N SER A 116 -20.18 -4.62 11.69
CA SER A 116 -19.88 -5.98 11.22
C SER A 116 -20.69 -6.99 12.05
N GLU A 117 -21.40 -7.93 11.42
CA GLU A 117 -22.15 -8.96 12.16
C GLU A 117 -21.22 -10.02 12.78
N GLU A 118 -20.02 -10.17 12.19
CA GLU A 118 -18.94 -11.04 12.64
C GLU A 118 -17.85 -10.21 13.35
N ALA A 119 -18.26 -9.40 14.35
CA ALA A 119 -17.33 -8.60 15.12
C ALA A 119 -16.27 -9.48 15.80
N VAL A 120 -15.05 -9.47 15.26
CA VAL A 120 -13.87 -10.08 15.87
C VAL A 120 -13.09 -8.98 16.59
N ALA A 121 -12.63 -9.30 17.80
CA ALA A 121 -11.87 -8.47 18.74
C ALA A 121 -11.44 -7.07 18.22
N GLY A 122 -12.30 -6.07 18.42
CA GLY A 122 -11.98 -4.66 18.22
C GLY A 122 -12.28 -4.08 16.83
N ALA A 123 -13.00 -4.79 15.95
CA ALA A 123 -13.39 -4.34 14.61
C ALA A 123 -14.92 -4.40 14.38
N ASP A 124 -15.64 -3.59 15.15
CA ASP A 124 -17.12 -3.56 15.10
C ASP A 124 -17.65 -2.78 13.89
N TRP A 125 -16.84 -1.91 13.28
CA TRP A 125 -17.20 -1.05 12.17
C TRP A 125 -16.25 -1.23 10.99
N SER A 126 -16.78 -1.19 9.77
CA SER A 126 -15.98 -1.25 8.54
C SER A 126 -16.51 -0.35 7.42
N GLY A 127 -15.64 0.04 6.49
CA GLY A 127 -15.98 0.79 5.29
C GLY A 127 -14.79 0.93 4.33
N TYR A 128 -14.98 1.61 3.21
CA TYR A 128 -13.89 1.98 2.30
C TYR A 128 -14.18 3.29 1.57
N ALA A 129 -13.12 3.94 1.09
CA ALA A 129 -13.17 5.10 0.21
C ALA A 129 -12.24 4.86 -0.98
N ASP A 130 -12.63 5.35 -2.16
CA ASP A 130 -11.76 5.34 -3.34
C ASP A 130 -10.87 6.59 -3.33
N ALA A 131 -9.55 6.41 -3.46
CA ALA A 131 -8.54 7.46 -3.51
C ALA A 131 -7.56 7.16 -4.66
N ASP A 132 -7.73 7.88 -5.78
CA ASP A 132 -7.01 7.69 -7.04
C ASP A 132 -7.01 6.22 -7.53
N GLU A 133 -5.84 5.59 -7.61
CA GLU A 133 -5.67 4.20 -8.07
C GLU A 133 -5.91 3.15 -6.96
N PHE A 134 -6.29 3.59 -5.75
CA PHE A 134 -6.47 2.73 -4.58
C PHE A 134 -7.85 2.84 -3.95
N ALA A 135 -8.26 1.77 -3.28
CA ALA A 135 -9.34 1.72 -2.32
C ALA A 135 -8.74 1.59 -0.92
N VAL A 136 -9.06 2.55 -0.05
CA VAL A 136 -8.67 2.57 1.35
C VAL A 136 -9.75 1.84 2.14
N ASN A 137 -9.48 0.60 2.53
CA ASN A 137 -10.39 -0.20 3.37
C ASN A 137 -10.05 0.00 4.85
N VAL A 138 -11.07 0.18 5.68
CA VAL A 138 -10.91 0.47 7.11
C VAL A 138 -11.82 -0.41 7.94
N THR A 139 -11.29 -0.93 9.04
CA THR A 139 -12.03 -1.59 10.11
C THR A 139 -11.58 -1.06 11.47
N ALA A 140 -12.52 -0.76 12.38
CA ALA A 140 -12.21 -0.29 13.74
C ALA A 140 -13.35 -0.56 14.73
N GLY A 141 -13.09 -0.42 16.02
CA GLY A 141 -14.06 -0.71 17.08
C GLY A 141 -15.19 0.31 17.19
N ASP A 142 -15.07 1.47 16.54
CA ASP A 142 -16.08 2.52 16.61
C ASP A 142 -16.26 3.24 15.27
N LYS A 143 -17.49 3.69 15.05
CA LYS A 143 -17.90 4.37 13.83
C LYS A 143 -17.12 5.66 13.58
N ALA A 144 -16.81 6.41 14.63
CA ALA A 144 -16.20 7.74 14.49
C ALA A 144 -14.76 7.63 13.98
N THR A 145 -14.01 6.63 14.46
CA THR A 145 -12.68 6.30 13.94
C THR A 145 -12.76 5.92 12.47
N VAL A 146 -13.65 4.99 12.09
CA VAL A 146 -13.82 4.60 10.67
C VAL A 146 -14.16 5.80 9.80
N GLN A 147 -15.16 6.61 10.18
CA GLN A 147 -15.58 7.76 9.39
C GLN A 147 -14.46 8.79 9.24
N ARG A 148 -13.72 9.10 10.30
CA ARG A 148 -12.61 10.06 10.22
C ARG A 148 -11.51 9.60 9.27
N ILE A 149 -11.16 8.30 9.29
CA ILE A 149 -10.15 7.74 8.39
C ILE A 149 -10.66 7.87 6.93
N LEU A 150 -11.90 7.47 6.66
CA LEU A 150 -12.48 7.54 5.31
C LEU A 150 -12.62 8.98 4.80
N ASP A 151 -13.04 9.93 5.65
CA ASP A 151 -13.19 11.34 5.29
C ASP A 151 -11.84 12.02 4.97
N SER A 152 -10.72 11.42 5.41
CA SER A 152 -9.36 11.93 5.17
C SER A 152 -8.65 11.30 3.97
N ALA A 153 -9.24 10.29 3.33
CA ALA A 153 -8.61 9.58 2.22
C ALA A 153 -8.66 10.43 0.95
N GLU A 154 -7.51 10.94 0.50
CA GLU A 154 -7.38 11.78 -0.71
C GLU A 154 -6.14 11.43 -1.56
#